data_AF-A0A6J2PZX8-F1
#
_entry.id   AF-A0A6J2PZX8-F1
#
_cell.length_a   1.000
_cell.length_b   1.000
_cell.length_c   1.000
_cell.angle_alpha   90.00
_cell.angle_beta   90.00
_cell.angle_gamma   90.00
#
_symmetry.space_group_name_H-M   'P 1'
#
loop_
_entity.id
_entity.type
_entity.pdbx_description
1 polymer ?
#
loop_
_entity_poly.entity_id
_entity_poly.type
_entity_poly.pdbx_seq_one_letter_code
_entity_poly.pdbx_strand_id
1 'polypeptide(L)'
;MKTSLVYFLVLILCYLCRAEKHRRDNDILLGESGAAAEGGEQELVLQSDIWAELKSLRDMVVEQKVELRYLTARVTAAESRVEALENTAMEARMTAAERLAEELQMENDAQATELAVAQQKLTTLQQRLTVSEGHMEEFEKKQEGQKVAIQELQNTNRVRKVAFSASLLTSGNSNTSNDDFPLLYKNVFTNIGNHYNPVSGYFIAPVRGAYYFRFTGHCHY
;
A
#
# COMPACT_ATOMS: atom_id res chain seq x y z
N MET A 1 -12.89 26.45 36.41
CA MET A 1 -12.57 27.88 36.17
C MET A 1 -13.41 28.86 37.01
N LYS A 2 -14.71 28.65 37.24
CA LYS A 2 -15.56 29.59 38.00
C LYS A 2 -15.21 29.72 39.50
N THR A 3 -14.70 28.68 40.14
CA THR A 3 -14.33 28.70 41.58
C THR A 3 -13.07 29.51 41.87
N SER A 4 -12.08 29.51 40.96
CA SER A 4 -10.83 30.25 41.13
C SER A 4 -11.02 31.78 41.08
N LEU A 5 -12.01 32.25 40.32
CA LEU A 5 -12.30 33.67 40.18
C LEU A 5 -12.96 34.24 41.45
N VAL A 6 -13.75 33.42 42.15
CA VAL A 6 -14.42 33.79 43.40
C VAL A 6 -13.41 33.97 44.54
N TYR A 7 -12.41 33.08 44.64
CA TYR A 7 -11.33 33.24 45.62
C TYR A 7 -10.50 34.51 45.40
N PHE A 8 -10.24 34.87 44.14
CA PHE A 8 -9.53 36.10 43.80
C PHE A 8 -10.32 37.36 44.19
N LEU A 9 -11.64 37.38 43.95
CA LEU A 9 -12.51 38.50 44.32
C LEU A 9 -12.63 38.67 45.84
N VAL A 10 -12.69 37.57 46.59
CA VAL A 10 -12.73 37.61 48.08
C VAL A 10 -11.42 38.16 48.64
N LEU A 11 -10.27 37.78 48.08
CA LEU A 11 -8.97 38.30 48.50
C LEU A 11 -8.86 39.81 48.26
N ILE A 12 -9.30 40.30 47.08
CA ILE A 12 -9.27 41.73 46.75
C ILE A 12 -10.16 42.55 47.71
N LEU A 13 -11.36 42.05 48.03
CA LEU A 13 -12.25 42.71 49.00
C LEU A 13 -11.63 42.74 50.41
N CYS A 14 -10.95 41.69 50.84
CA CYS A 14 -10.25 41.67 52.13
C CYS A 14 -9.08 42.65 52.20
N TYR A 15 -8.36 42.87 51.09
CA TYR A 15 -7.27 43.86 51.02
C TYR A 15 -7.80 45.29 51.07
N LEU A 16 -8.90 45.57 50.37
CA LEU A 16 -9.53 46.90 50.39
C LEU A 16 -10.10 47.23 51.78
N CYS A 17 -10.75 46.29 52.46
CA CYS A 17 -11.24 46.51 53.83
C CYS A 17 -10.11 46.75 54.85
N ARG A 18 -8.93 46.14 54.67
CA ARG A 18 -7.76 46.41 55.54
C ARG A 18 -7.15 47.78 55.30
N ALA A 19 -7.09 48.23 54.05
CA ALA A 19 -6.58 49.56 53.70
C ALA A 19 -7.50 50.69 54.24
N GLU A 20 -8.81 50.47 54.22
CA GLU A 20 -9.79 51.46 54.69
C GLU A 20 -9.86 51.58 56.22
N LYS A 21 -9.51 50.51 56.96
CA LYS A 21 -9.37 50.54 58.43
C LYS A 21 -8.12 51.32 58.86
N HIS A 22 -7.02 51.20 58.12
CA HIS A 22 -5.79 51.95 58.38
C HIS A 22 -5.92 53.46 58.06
N ARG A 23 -6.91 53.84 57.24
CA ARG A 23 -7.23 55.24 56.92
C ARG A 23 -8.11 55.90 58.00
N ARG A 24 -8.95 55.13 58.72
CA ARG A 24 -9.84 55.68 59.78
C ARG A 24 -9.15 55.87 61.13
N ASP A 25 -8.09 55.13 61.42
CA ASP A 25 -7.37 55.26 62.70
C ASP A 25 -6.36 56.44 62.73
N ASN A 26 -6.05 57.05 61.58
CA ASN A 26 -5.09 58.17 61.49
C ASN A 26 -5.73 59.57 61.56
N ASP A 27 -7.06 59.70 61.51
CA ASP A 27 -7.75 61.01 61.48
C ASP A 27 -8.24 61.48 62.87
N ILE A 28 -7.86 60.81 63.96
CA ILE A 28 -8.28 61.17 65.34
C ILE A 28 -7.07 61.27 66.27
N LEU A 29 -6.10 62.16 65.99
CA LEU A 29 -5.26 62.73 67.05
C LEU A 29 -4.47 63.93 66.52
N LEU A 30 -5.00 65.15 66.73
CA LEU A 30 -4.23 66.36 67.06
C LEU A 30 -5.22 67.48 67.36
N GLY A 31 -5.63 67.52 68.63
CA GLY A 31 -6.34 68.65 69.23
C GLY A 31 -5.39 69.82 69.47
N GLU A 32 -5.96 71.01 69.32
CA GLU A 32 -5.33 72.30 69.57
C GLU A 32 -4.80 72.43 71.01
N SER A 33 -3.62 73.06 71.16
CA SER A 33 -3.29 73.88 72.33
C SER A 33 -2.20 74.88 71.94
N GLY A 34 -2.51 76.17 72.07
CA GLY A 34 -1.55 77.24 71.91
C GLY A 34 -0.87 77.59 73.24
N ALA A 35 0.40 77.99 73.18
CA ALA A 35 0.90 79.31 73.60
C ALA A 35 2.44 79.33 73.76
N ALA A 36 3.03 80.32 73.10
CA ALA A 36 4.20 81.14 73.47
C ALA A 36 5.55 80.49 73.86
N ALA A 37 6.49 80.60 72.91
CA ALA A 37 7.82 81.25 73.01
C ALA A 37 8.66 81.10 74.29
N GLU A 38 9.83 80.44 74.16
CA GLU A 38 11.19 81.02 74.25
C GLU A 38 12.21 79.86 74.39
N GLY A 39 13.20 79.75 73.48
CA GLY A 39 14.20 78.66 73.54
C GLY A 39 15.11 78.55 72.32
N GLY A 40 15.73 79.65 71.90
CA GLY A 40 16.25 79.86 70.56
C GLY A 40 17.58 79.21 70.12
N GLU A 41 18.15 78.20 70.79
CA GLU A 41 19.46 77.64 70.34
C GLU A 41 19.60 76.11 70.33
N GLN A 42 18.95 75.35 71.21
CA GLN A 42 19.04 73.86 71.20
C GLN A 42 17.97 73.19 70.32
N GLU A 43 16.86 73.87 70.08
CA GLU A 43 15.80 73.45 69.15
C GLU A 43 16.20 73.66 67.68
N LEU A 44 17.08 74.63 67.40
CA LEU A 44 17.65 74.86 66.06
C LEU A 44 18.63 73.77 65.62
N VAL A 45 19.39 73.16 66.55
CA VAL A 45 20.37 72.09 66.24
C VAL A 45 19.65 70.76 65.97
N LEU A 46 18.66 70.38 66.77
CA LEU A 46 17.83 69.19 66.54
C LEU A 46 16.92 69.30 65.31
N GLN A 47 16.35 70.48 65.04
CA GLN A 47 15.63 70.72 63.77
C GLN A 47 16.55 70.58 62.56
N SER A 48 17.82 71.00 62.67
CA SER A 48 18.81 70.89 61.60
C SER A 48 19.17 69.44 61.27
N ASP A 49 19.35 68.59 62.27
CA ASP A 49 19.67 67.16 62.08
C ASP A 49 18.51 66.36 61.47
N ILE A 50 17.27 66.59 61.93
CA ILE A 50 16.07 65.98 61.33
C ILE A 50 15.91 66.42 59.87
N TRP A 51 16.18 67.70 59.58
CA TRP A 51 16.14 68.22 58.22
C TRP A 51 17.22 67.62 57.32
N ALA A 52 18.41 67.37 57.85
CA ALA A 52 19.50 66.73 57.13
C ALA A 52 19.13 65.28 56.74
N GLU A 53 18.59 64.49 57.66
CA GLU A 53 18.11 63.13 57.39
C GLU A 53 16.93 63.10 56.41
N LEU A 54 15.96 64.01 56.55
CA LEU A 54 14.84 64.13 55.61
C LEU A 54 15.30 64.53 54.20
N LYS A 55 16.37 65.34 54.11
CA LYS A 55 17.01 65.71 52.85
C LYS A 55 17.75 64.52 52.24
N SER A 56 18.49 63.76 53.04
CA SER A 56 19.14 62.51 52.63
C SER A 56 18.12 61.50 52.09
N LEU A 57 17.03 61.25 52.84
CA LEU A 57 15.92 60.38 52.41
C LEU A 57 15.29 60.85 51.09
N ARG A 58 15.05 62.16 50.94
CA ARG A 58 14.55 62.74 49.69
C ARG A 58 15.50 62.48 48.53
N ASP A 59 16.80 62.73 48.72
CA ASP A 59 17.81 62.51 47.67
C ASP A 59 17.88 61.02 47.29
N MET A 60 17.80 60.14 48.28
CA MET A 60 17.77 58.69 48.07
C MET A 60 16.49 58.23 47.33
N VAL A 61 15.34 58.82 47.64
CA VAL A 61 14.07 58.57 46.92
C VAL A 61 14.14 59.10 45.49
N VAL A 62 14.81 60.23 45.27
CA VAL A 62 15.07 60.77 43.92
C VAL A 62 15.94 59.80 43.12
N GLU A 63 17.01 59.27 43.71
CA GLU A 63 17.88 58.28 43.08
C GLU A 63 17.13 56.99 42.73
N GLN A 64 16.36 56.45 43.68
CA GLN A 64 15.51 55.28 43.44
C GLN A 64 14.48 55.52 42.33
N LYS A 65 13.95 56.74 42.20
CA LYS A 65 13.02 57.10 41.12
C LYS A 65 13.71 57.12 39.76
N VAL A 66 14.97 57.53 39.69
CA VAL A 66 15.78 57.47 38.46
C VAL A 66 16.02 56.01 38.07
N GLU A 67 16.44 55.17 39.02
CA GLU A 67 16.64 53.73 38.80
C GLU A 67 15.35 53.02 38.35
N LEU A 68 14.20 53.30 38.97
CA LEU A 68 12.92 52.75 38.55
C LEU A 68 12.55 53.13 37.11
N ARG A 69 12.82 54.38 36.70
CA ARG A 69 12.61 54.81 35.31
C ARG A 69 13.53 54.07 34.34
N TYR A 70 14.80 53.89 34.72
CA TYR A 70 15.77 53.13 33.92
C TYR A 70 15.36 51.67 33.75
N LEU A 71 14.97 51.00 34.85
CA LEU A 71 14.48 49.62 34.82
C LEU A 71 13.18 49.50 34.01
N THR A 72 12.25 50.44 34.16
CA THR A 72 11.01 50.45 33.36
C THR A 72 11.33 50.54 31.87
N ALA A 73 12.22 51.43 31.45
CA ALA A 73 12.64 51.56 30.06
C ALA A 73 13.36 50.31 29.52
N ARG A 74 14.16 49.64 30.36
CA ARG A 74 14.80 48.37 29.99
C ARG A 74 13.81 47.22 29.86
N VAL A 75 12.82 47.14 30.75
CA VAL A 75 11.77 46.12 30.70
C VAL A 75 10.94 46.31 29.44
N THR A 76 10.49 47.53 29.12
CA THR A 76 9.71 47.78 27.89
C THR A 76 10.52 47.47 26.63
N ALA A 77 11.81 47.83 26.58
CA ALA A 77 12.68 47.47 25.47
C ALA A 77 12.90 45.95 25.34
N ALA A 78 12.97 45.23 26.46
CA ALA A 78 13.08 43.77 26.47
C ALA A 78 11.76 43.12 26.01
N GLU A 79 10.61 43.61 26.47
CA GLU A 79 9.28 43.15 26.05
C GLU A 79 9.10 43.30 24.54
N SER A 80 9.41 44.47 23.96
CA SER A 80 9.33 44.66 22.50
C SER A 80 10.29 43.75 21.73
N ARG A 81 11.47 43.43 22.28
CA ARG A 81 12.40 42.47 21.66
C ARG A 81 11.86 41.04 21.68
N VAL A 82 11.24 40.63 22.79
CA VAL A 82 10.62 39.31 22.89
C VAL A 82 9.50 39.19 21.87
N GLU A 83 8.62 40.19 21.78
CA GLU A 83 7.52 40.20 20.79
C GLU A 83 8.04 40.12 19.34
N ALA A 84 9.09 40.87 18.99
CA ALA A 84 9.70 40.80 17.65
C ALA A 84 10.32 39.42 17.36
N LEU A 85 10.97 38.81 18.36
CA LEU A 85 11.53 37.45 18.24
C LEU A 85 10.43 36.39 18.12
N GLU A 86 9.32 36.54 18.84
CA GLU A 86 8.17 35.63 18.75
C GLU A 86 7.50 35.71 17.38
N ASN A 87 7.31 36.92 16.83
CA ASN A 87 6.74 37.11 15.51
C ASN A 87 7.63 36.50 14.41
N THR A 88 8.93 36.78 14.44
CA THR A 88 9.88 36.21 13.45
C THR A 88 9.99 34.69 13.57
N ALA A 89 9.97 34.14 14.79
CA ALA A 89 9.95 32.70 15.00
C ALA A 89 8.64 32.06 14.51
N MET A 90 7.50 32.75 14.67
CA MET A 90 6.21 32.28 14.16
C MET A 90 6.16 32.30 12.64
N GLU A 91 6.64 33.36 11.98
CA GLU A 91 6.75 33.44 10.52
C GLU A 91 7.65 32.32 9.96
N ALA A 92 8.80 32.08 10.59
CA ALA A 92 9.69 30.99 10.19
C ALA A 92 9.04 29.59 10.36
N ARG A 93 8.23 29.40 11.40
CA ARG A 93 7.46 28.15 11.59
C ARG A 93 6.33 28.01 10.58
N MET A 94 5.63 29.10 10.26
CA MET A 94 4.53 29.12 9.30
C MET A 94 5.04 28.77 7.90
N THR A 95 6.10 29.43 7.45
CA THR A 95 6.74 29.13 6.15
C THR A 95 7.27 27.70 6.07
N ALA A 96 7.86 27.18 7.16
CA ALA A 96 8.30 25.79 7.21
C ALA A 96 7.12 24.79 7.13
N ALA A 97 5.99 25.11 7.78
CA ALA A 97 4.79 24.29 7.75
C ALA A 97 4.08 24.32 6.39
N GLU A 98 4.01 25.49 5.75
CA GLU A 98 3.48 25.65 4.39
C GLU A 98 4.27 24.80 3.39
N ARG A 99 5.61 24.87 3.44
CA ARG A 99 6.47 24.05 2.58
C ARG A 99 6.25 22.55 2.76
N LEU A 100 6.10 22.09 4.02
CA LEU A 100 5.81 20.68 4.31
C LEU A 100 4.44 20.26 3.74
N ALA A 101 3.43 21.12 3.86
CA ALA A 101 2.09 20.85 3.32
C ALA A 101 2.12 20.75 1.79
N GLU A 102 2.86 21.63 1.12
CA GLU A 102 3.08 21.55 -0.33
C GLU A 102 3.83 20.27 -0.74
N GLU A 103 4.86 19.87 0.01
CA GLU A 103 5.62 18.64 -0.25
C GLU A 103 4.74 17.40 -0.11
N LEU A 104 3.95 17.31 0.97
CA LEU A 104 2.99 16.22 1.17
C LEU A 104 1.88 16.22 0.11
N GLN A 105 1.46 17.40 -0.38
CA GLN A 105 0.48 17.48 -1.46
C GLN A 105 1.07 16.94 -2.77
N MET A 106 2.29 17.34 -3.12
CA MET A 106 2.98 16.81 -4.30
C MET A 106 3.18 15.30 -4.22
N GLU A 107 3.54 14.76 -3.06
CA GLU A 107 3.71 13.32 -2.88
C GLU A 107 2.37 12.56 -3.00
N ASN A 108 1.29 13.10 -2.43
CA ASN A 108 -0.05 12.53 -2.63
C ASN A 108 -0.47 12.53 -4.09
N ASP A 109 -0.23 13.62 -4.82
CA ASP A 109 -0.57 13.72 -6.24
C ASP A 109 0.27 12.74 -7.07
N ALA A 110 1.56 12.62 -6.79
CA ALA A 110 2.44 11.64 -7.42
C ALA A 110 1.95 10.20 -7.18
N GLN A 111 1.64 9.85 -5.92
CA GLN A 111 1.09 8.53 -5.58
C GLN A 111 -0.26 8.25 -6.26
N ALA A 112 -1.12 9.26 -6.39
CA ALA A 112 -2.38 9.12 -7.11
C ALA A 112 -2.15 8.80 -8.60
N THR A 113 -1.16 9.43 -9.25
CA THR A 113 -0.81 9.11 -10.64
C THR A 113 -0.22 7.70 -10.78
N GLU A 114 0.65 7.28 -9.88
CA GLU A 114 1.22 5.93 -9.89
C GLU A 114 0.14 4.86 -9.70
N LEU A 115 -0.81 5.10 -8.79
CA LEU A 115 -1.94 4.20 -8.55
C LEU A 115 -2.81 4.07 -9.80
N ALA A 116 -3.10 5.18 -10.50
CA ALA A 116 -3.86 5.16 -11.75
C ALA A 116 -3.14 4.34 -12.84
N VAL A 117 -1.83 4.49 -12.97
CA VAL A 117 -1.02 3.69 -13.91
C VAL A 117 -1.02 2.20 -13.53
N ALA A 118 -0.92 1.87 -12.24
CA ALA A 118 -0.98 0.50 -11.76
C ALA A 118 -2.35 -0.15 -12.06
N GLN A 119 -3.44 0.60 -11.87
CA GLN A 119 -4.79 0.15 -12.22
C GLN A 119 -4.92 -0.11 -13.73
N GLN A 120 -4.40 0.76 -14.58
CA GLN A 120 -4.40 0.56 -16.04
C GLN A 120 -3.58 -0.68 -16.47
N LYS A 121 -2.43 -0.93 -15.82
CA LYS A 121 -1.66 -2.15 -16.06
C LYS A 121 -2.44 -3.40 -15.67
N LEU A 122 -3.16 -3.35 -14.55
CA LEU A 122 -3.96 -4.46 -14.06
C LEU A 122 -5.10 -4.80 -15.03
N THR A 123 -5.84 -3.80 -15.52
CA THR A 123 -6.90 -4.01 -16.52
C THR A 123 -6.35 -4.58 -17.83
N THR A 124 -5.19 -4.08 -18.26
CA THR A 124 -4.49 -4.59 -19.47
C THR A 124 -4.09 -6.06 -19.30
N LEU A 125 -3.56 -6.44 -18.13
CA LEU A 125 -3.20 -7.83 -17.83
C LEU A 125 -4.43 -8.73 -17.75
N GLN A 126 -5.52 -8.27 -17.13
CA GLN A 126 -6.79 -9.01 -17.11
C GLN A 126 -7.31 -9.28 -18.52
N GLN A 127 -7.28 -8.29 -19.41
CA GLN A 127 -7.71 -8.48 -20.80
C GLN A 127 -6.81 -9.45 -21.56
N ARG A 128 -5.48 -9.42 -21.33
CA ARG A 128 -4.57 -10.39 -21.95
C ARG A 128 -4.79 -11.81 -21.43
N LEU A 129 -5.14 -11.97 -20.16
CA LEU A 129 -5.44 -13.25 -19.56
C LEU A 129 -6.68 -13.87 -20.22
N THR A 130 -7.78 -13.11 -20.34
CA THR A 130 -9.02 -13.62 -20.95
C THR A 130 -8.84 -14.00 -22.42
N VAL A 131 -8.08 -13.23 -23.18
CA VAL A 131 -7.73 -13.58 -24.57
C VAL A 131 -6.89 -14.87 -24.62
N SER A 132 -5.92 -15.01 -23.71
CA SER A 132 -5.08 -16.22 -23.64
C SER A 132 -5.87 -17.46 -23.23
N GLU A 133 -6.83 -17.32 -22.31
CA GLU A 133 -7.75 -18.40 -21.91
C GLU A 133 -8.61 -18.84 -23.11
N GLY A 134 -9.18 -17.90 -23.86
CA GLY A 134 -9.94 -18.23 -25.08
C GLY A 134 -9.10 -18.93 -26.16
N HIS A 135 -7.85 -18.50 -26.36
CA HIS A 135 -6.92 -19.20 -27.26
C HIS A 135 -6.61 -20.62 -26.77
N MET A 136 -6.49 -20.84 -25.46
CA MET A 136 -6.26 -22.18 -24.90
C MET A 136 -7.44 -23.10 -25.20
N GLU A 137 -8.68 -22.64 -24.97
CA GLU A 137 -9.88 -23.42 -25.29
C GLU A 137 -9.97 -23.76 -26.79
N GLU A 138 -9.60 -22.82 -27.67
CA GLU A 138 -9.56 -23.08 -29.10
C GLU A 138 -8.49 -24.11 -29.48
N PHE A 139 -7.30 -24.00 -28.90
CA PHE A 139 -6.23 -24.97 -29.11
C PHE A 139 -6.62 -26.36 -28.61
N GLU A 140 -7.27 -26.47 -27.45
CA GLU A 140 -7.77 -27.74 -26.91
C GLU A 140 -8.81 -28.37 -27.83
N LYS A 141 -9.77 -27.59 -28.35
CA LYS A 141 -10.75 -28.08 -29.34
C LYS A 141 -10.08 -28.57 -30.62
N LYS A 142 -9.09 -27.82 -31.14
CA LYS A 142 -8.32 -28.23 -32.33
C LYS A 142 -7.54 -29.50 -32.06
N GLN A 143 -6.91 -29.63 -30.90
CA GLN A 143 -6.15 -30.81 -30.51
C GLN A 143 -7.06 -32.04 -30.41
N GLU A 144 -8.24 -31.91 -29.83
CA GLU A 144 -9.21 -33.01 -29.75
C GLU A 144 -9.71 -33.42 -31.14
N GLY A 145 -10.05 -32.45 -31.99
CA GLY A 145 -10.41 -32.73 -33.39
C GLY A 145 -9.30 -33.44 -34.16
N GLN A 146 -8.04 -33.04 -33.96
CA GLN A 146 -6.88 -33.72 -34.56
C GLN A 146 -6.71 -35.16 -34.05
N LYS A 147 -6.91 -35.42 -32.75
CA LYS A 147 -6.84 -36.78 -32.19
C LYS A 147 -7.89 -37.69 -32.82
N VAL A 148 -9.13 -37.22 -32.96
CA VAL A 148 -10.21 -37.97 -33.62
C VAL A 148 -9.85 -38.29 -35.06
N ALA A 149 -9.39 -37.29 -35.82
CA ALA A 149 -8.99 -37.49 -37.22
C ALA A 149 -7.83 -38.49 -37.36
N ILE A 150 -6.82 -38.43 -36.47
CA ILE A 150 -5.72 -39.40 -36.44
C ILE A 150 -6.25 -40.81 -36.15
N GLN A 151 -7.17 -40.95 -35.19
CA GLN A 151 -7.76 -42.24 -34.85
C GLN A 151 -8.54 -42.84 -36.02
N GLU A 152 -9.30 -42.04 -36.75
CA GLU A 152 -10.03 -42.45 -37.95
C GLU A 152 -9.09 -42.87 -39.09
N LEU A 153 -8.01 -42.11 -39.32
CA LEU A 153 -6.98 -42.46 -40.30
C LEU A 153 -6.26 -43.76 -39.93
N GLN A 154 -5.93 -43.95 -38.66
CA GLN A 154 -5.32 -45.19 -38.17
C GLN A 154 -6.26 -46.39 -38.39
N ASN A 155 -7.55 -46.24 -38.09
CA ASN A 155 -8.55 -47.28 -38.33
C ASN A 155 -8.69 -47.59 -39.81
N THR A 156 -8.77 -46.57 -40.67
CA THR A 156 -8.83 -46.74 -42.13
C THR A 156 -7.57 -47.43 -42.68
N ASN A 157 -6.39 -47.05 -42.19
CA ASN A 157 -5.13 -47.67 -42.60
C ASN A 157 -5.06 -49.15 -42.18
N ARG A 158 -5.56 -49.50 -41.00
CA ARG A 158 -5.68 -50.90 -40.56
C ARG A 158 -6.57 -51.72 -41.50
N VAL A 159 -7.71 -51.18 -41.93
CA VAL A 159 -8.64 -51.86 -42.85
C VAL A 159 -8.05 -52.03 -44.26
N ARG A 160 -7.23 -51.07 -44.73
CA ARG A 160 -6.64 -51.10 -46.08
C ARG A 160 -5.43 -52.04 -46.22
N LYS A 161 -4.77 -52.42 -45.12
CA LYS A 161 -3.64 -53.35 -45.18
C LYS A 161 -4.17 -54.77 -45.41
N VAL A 162 -3.78 -55.37 -46.52
CA VAL A 162 -4.21 -56.71 -46.92
C VAL A 162 -3.01 -57.49 -47.44
N ALA A 163 -2.78 -58.67 -46.86
CA ALA A 163 -1.79 -59.62 -47.35
C ALA A 163 -2.12 -60.99 -46.77
N PHE A 164 -2.01 -62.04 -47.57
CA PHE A 164 -2.10 -63.40 -47.06
C PHE A 164 -1.03 -64.29 -47.67
N SER A 165 -0.64 -65.33 -46.93
CA SER A 165 0.21 -66.39 -47.42
C SER A 165 -0.24 -67.70 -46.79
N ALA A 166 -0.37 -68.73 -47.62
CA ALA A 166 -0.84 -70.03 -47.21
C ALA A 166 -0.14 -71.14 -48.02
N SER A 167 -0.15 -72.35 -47.48
CA SER A 167 0.39 -73.55 -48.11
C SER A 167 -0.65 -74.68 -48.05
N LEU A 168 -0.52 -75.63 -48.98
CA LEU A 168 -1.41 -76.78 -49.05
C LEU A 168 -1.21 -77.74 -47.87
N LEU A 169 0.03 -77.85 -47.38
CA LEU A 169 0.45 -78.77 -46.33
C LEU A 169 1.33 -78.05 -45.32
N THR A 170 1.34 -78.53 -44.09
CA THR A 170 2.29 -78.12 -43.05
C THR A 170 3.68 -78.74 -43.26
N SER A 171 3.74 -79.94 -43.82
CA SER A 171 4.96 -80.68 -44.18
C SER A 171 4.64 -81.87 -45.09
N GLY A 172 5.58 -82.30 -45.94
CA GLY A 172 5.49 -83.53 -46.74
C GLY A 172 5.00 -83.36 -48.19
N ASN A 173 4.89 -84.48 -48.91
CA ASN A 173 4.36 -84.54 -50.27
C ASN A 173 2.91 -85.04 -50.23
N SER A 174 1.98 -84.26 -50.78
CA SER A 174 0.61 -84.70 -51.05
C SER A 174 0.29 -84.42 -52.50
N ASN A 175 -0.37 -85.37 -53.15
CA ASN A 175 -0.82 -85.24 -54.51
C ASN A 175 -2.21 -84.61 -54.53
N THR A 176 -2.38 -83.55 -55.31
CA THR A 176 -3.71 -82.97 -55.59
C THR A 176 -4.35 -83.74 -56.73
N SER A 177 -5.64 -84.07 -56.62
CA SER A 177 -6.39 -84.67 -57.73
C SER A 177 -6.66 -83.64 -58.83
N ASN A 178 -6.75 -84.09 -60.08
CA ASN A 178 -7.12 -83.26 -61.25
C ASN A 178 -8.64 -83.03 -61.33
N ASP A 179 -9.28 -82.78 -60.18
CA ASP A 179 -10.71 -82.49 -60.15
C ASP A 179 -10.93 -80.97 -60.32
N ASP A 180 -12.06 -80.56 -60.89
CA ASP A 180 -12.46 -79.15 -61.10
C ASP A 180 -12.73 -78.39 -59.78
N PHE A 181 -12.25 -78.89 -58.63
CA PHE A 181 -12.42 -78.27 -57.32
C PHE A 181 -11.27 -77.31 -56.99
N PRO A 182 -11.54 -76.19 -56.29
CA PRO A 182 -10.50 -75.26 -55.85
C PRO A 182 -9.54 -75.93 -54.87
N LEU A 183 -8.23 -75.69 -55.02
CA LEU A 183 -7.22 -76.18 -54.09
C LEU A 183 -7.35 -75.46 -52.73
N LEU A 184 -7.55 -76.23 -51.66
CA LEU A 184 -7.70 -75.70 -50.30
C LEU A 184 -6.34 -75.57 -49.58
N TYR A 185 -5.76 -74.37 -49.59
CA TYR A 185 -4.54 -74.04 -48.83
C TYR A 185 -4.84 -73.79 -47.35
N LYS A 186 -5.03 -74.87 -46.58
CA LYS A 186 -5.49 -74.80 -45.18
C LYS A 186 -4.45 -74.22 -44.20
N ASN A 187 -3.16 -74.27 -44.54
CA ASN A 187 -2.10 -73.84 -43.63
C ASN A 187 -1.72 -72.36 -43.89
N VAL A 188 -2.24 -71.45 -43.08
CA VAL A 188 -2.10 -69.98 -43.25
C VAL A 188 -0.98 -69.43 -42.38
N PHE A 189 0.02 -68.78 -43.00
CA PHE A 189 1.14 -68.14 -42.29
C PHE A 189 0.89 -66.66 -41.98
N THR A 190 0.17 -65.97 -42.86
CA THR A 190 -0.18 -64.55 -42.69
C THR A 190 -1.56 -64.33 -43.26
N ASN A 191 -2.39 -63.54 -42.59
CA ASN A 191 -3.74 -63.17 -43.05
C ASN A 191 -4.10 -61.75 -42.60
N ILE A 192 -3.29 -60.77 -43.00
CA ILE A 192 -3.51 -59.36 -42.69
C ILE A 192 -4.85 -58.94 -43.32
N GLY A 193 -5.77 -58.50 -42.46
CA GLY A 193 -7.13 -58.13 -42.83
C GLY A 193 -8.13 -59.30 -42.84
N ASN A 194 -7.70 -60.55 -42.65
CA ASN A 194 -8.58 -61.74 -42.58
C ASN A 194 -9.48 -61.96 -43.81
N HIS A 195 -8.98 -61.61 -45.00
CA HIS A 195 -9.72 -61.72 -46.26
C HIS A 195 -9.51 -63.04 -47.00
N TYR A 196 -8.58 -63.88 -46.54
CA TYR A 196 -8.43 -65.27 -46.99
C TYR A 196 -9.15 -66.23 -46.04
N ASN A 197 -10.01 -67.09 -46.58
CA ASN A 197 -10.71 -68.11 -45.82
C ASN A 197 -10.08 -69.50 -46.06
N PRO A 198 -9.39 -70.11 -45.08
CA PRO A 198 -8.74 -71.42 -45.24
C PRO A 198 -9.73 -72.59 -45.35
N VAL A 199 -11.00 -72.40 -44.97
CA VAL A 199 -12.04 -73.43 -45.06
C VAL A 199 -12.56 -73.56 -46.49
N SER A 200 -12.69 -72.44 -47.22
CA SER A 200 -13.19 -72.44 -48.59
C SER A 200 -12.08 -72.28 -49.65
N GLY A 201 -10.89 -71.82 -49.27
CA GLY A 201 -9.79 -71.51 -50.18
C GLY A 201 -9.93 -70.17 -50.90
N TYR A 202 -10.99 -69.40 -50.65
CA TYR A 202 -11.24 -68.14 -51.34
C TYR A 202 -10.57 -66.95 -50.64
N PHE A 203 -9.97 -66.07 -51.44
CA PHE A 203 -9.64 -64.71 -51.07
C PHE A 203 -10.72 -63.75 -51.60
N ILE A 204 -11.26 -62.90 -50.73
CA ILE A 204 -12.26 -61.90 -51.10
C ILE A 204 -11.60 -60.52 -51.03
N ALA A 205 -11.47 -59.86 -52.18
CA ALA A 205 -10.92 -58.50 -52.25
C ALA A 205 -11.80 -57.52 -51.45
N PRO A 206 -11.29 -56.89 -50.36
CA PRO A 206 -12.12 -56.01 -49.53
C PRO A 206 -12.39 -54.64 -50.13
N VAL A 207 -11.54 -54.20 -51.04
CA VAL A 207 -11.63 -52.88 -51.69
C VAL A 207 -11.27 -53.02 -53.17
N ARG A 208 -11.71 -52.09 -54.01
CA ARG A 208 -11.28 -52.08 -55.41
C ARG A 208 -9.80 -51.69 -55.49
N GLY A 209 -9.01 -52.45 -56.24
CA GLY A 209 -7.58 -52.17 -56.39
C GLY A 209 -6.86 -53.24 -57.21
N ALA A 210 -5.55 -53.05 -57.36
CA ALA A 210 -4.66 -54.05 -57.93
C ALA A 210 -4.21 -55.02 -56.84
N TYR A 211 -4.23 -56.32 -57.15
CA TYR A 211 -3.80 -57.39 -56.27
C TYR A 211 -2.70 -58.19 -56.95
N TYR A 212 -1.67 -58.57 -56.18
CA TYR A 212 -0.58 -59.42 -56.66
C TYR A 212 -0.72 -60.82 -56.05
N PHE A 213 -0.84 -61.83 -56.90
CA PHE A 213 -0.88 -63.23 -56.50
C PHE A 213 0.33 -63.95 -57.08
N ARG A 214 1.01 -64.73 -56.24
CA ARG A 214 2.13 -65.61 -56.64
C ARG A 214 1.91 -66.98 -56.06
N PHE A 215 2.05 -67.99 -56.91
CA PHE A 215 1.97 -69.40 -56.53
C PHE A 215 3.26 -70.09 -56.96
N THR A 216 3.67 -71.07 -56.17
CA THR A 216 4.80 -71.96 -56.48
C THR A 216 4.32 -73.38 -56.25
N GLY A 217 4.46 -74.23 -57.26
CA GLY A 217 4.11 -75.65 -57.17
C GLY A 217 5.27 -76.50 -57.69
N HIS A 218 5.39 -77.71 -57.15
CA HIS A 218 6.31 -78.72 -57.64
C HIS A 218 5.48 -79.86 -58.25
N CYS A 219 5.67 -80.12 -59.54
CA CYS A 219 5.20 -81.35 -60.17
C CYS A 219 6.32 -82.40 -60.13
N HIS A 220 5.98 -83.61 -59.72
CA HIS A 220 6.81 -84.80 -59.98
C HIS A 220 6.18 -85.52 -61.18
N TYR A 221 7.00 -85.77 -62.21
CA TYR A 221 6.66 -86.59 -63.38
C TYR A 221 6.95 -88.07 -63.12
#